data_AF-A0A7C7QEI2-F1
#
_entry.id   AF-A0A7C7QEI2-F1
#
_cell.length_a   1.000
_cell.length_b   1.000
_cell.length_c   1.000
_cell.angle_alpha   90.00
_cell.angle_beta   90.00
_cell.angle_gamma   90.00
#
_symmetry.space_group_name_H-M   'P 1'
#
loop_
_entity.id
_entity.type
_entity.pdbx_description
1 polymer ?
#
loop_
_entity_poly.entity_id
_entity_poly.type
_entity_poly.pdbx_seq_one_letter_code
_entity_poly.pdbx_strand_id
1 'polypeptide(L)' 'MDNMSLWNSHPRVYLAIEETGEARCPYCGALYVLKDAD' A
#
# COMPACT_ATOMS: atom_id res chain seq x y z
N MET A 1 -22.74 2.52 -13.83
CA MET A 1 -21.60 2.05 -14.65
C MET A 1 -20.54 1.69 -13.64
N ASP A 2 -20.68 0.55 -12.98
CA ASP A 2 -20.03 0.30 -11.70
C ASP A 2 -19.46 -1.10 -11.74
N ASN A 3 -18.21 -1.23 -12.19
CA ASN A 3 -17.52 -2.51 -12.18
C ASN A 3 -16.02 -2.36 -11.92
N MET A 4 -15.65 -1.47 -10.99
CA MET A 4 -14.34 -1.58 -10.34
C MET A 4 -14.57 -2.13 -8.95
N SER A 5 -14.18 -3.39 -8.75
CA SER A 5 -14.20 -3.97 -7.41
C SER A 5 -13.22 -3.22 -6.51
N LEU A 6 -13.54 -3.09 -5.22
CA LEU A 6 -12.70 -2.39 -4.23
C LEU A 6 -11.25 -2.90 -4.18
N TRP A 7 -11.01 -4.17 -4.54
CA TRP A 7 -9.69 -4.79 -4.56
C TRP A 7 -8.78 -4.30 -5.70
N ASN A 8 -9.34 -3.62 -6.72
CA ASN A 8 -8.61 -3.10 -7.87
C ASN A 8 -8.94 -1.62 -8.15
N SER A 9 -9.30 -0.86 -7.12
CA SER A 9 -9.62 0.57 -7.25
C SER A 9 -8.40 1.46 -7.53
N HIS A 10 -7.18 0.92 -7.50
CA HIS A 10 -5.97 1.61 -7.94
C HIS A 10 -4.94 0.64 -8.56
N PRO A 11 -3.97 1.17 -9.34
CA PRO A 11 -2.89 0.37 -9.90
C PRO A 11 -2.02 -0.29 -8.82
N ARG A 12 -1.38 -1.40 -9.17
CA ARG A 12 -0.34 -1.99 -8.33
C ARG A 12 0.88 -1.07 -8.30
N VAL A 13 1.41 -0.82 -7.10
CA VAL A 13 2.57 0.03 -6.88
C VAL A 13 3.56 -0.59 -5.92
N TYR A 14 4.80 -0.14 -5.97
CA TYR A 14 5.87 -0.51 -5.04
C TYR A 14 6.02 0.60 -3.99
N LEU A 15 6.11 0.22 -2.72
CA LEU A 15 6.34 1.13 -1.60
C LEU A 15 7.76 0.90 -1.07
N ALA A 16 8.56 1.96 -0.99
CA ALA A 16 9.90 1.91 -0.41
C ALA A 16 9.79 1.93 1.12
N ILE A 17 9.62 0.76 1.74
CA ILE A 17 9.42 0.62 3.20
C ILE A 17 10.72 0.32 3.95
N GLU A 18 11.82 0.10 3.24
CA GLU A 18 13.11 -0.37 3.79
C GLU A 18 13.81 0.67 4.66
N GLU A 19 13.69 1.96 4.34
CA GLU A 19 14.39 3.03 5.06
C GLU A 19 13.67 3.45 6.36
N THR A 20 12.34 3.35 6.40
CA THR A 20 11.50 3.86 7.49
C THR A 20 10.84 2.77 8.33
N GLY A 21 10.80 1.52 7.83
CA GLY A 21 10.08 0.40 8.46
C GLY A 21 8.56 0.44 8.28
N GLU A 22 8.01 1.54 7.75
CA GLU A 22 6.59 1.68 7.43
C GLU A 22 6.36 2.57 6.19
N ALA A 23 5.29 2.31 5.44
CA ALA A 23 4.86 3.21 4.37
C ALA A 23 3.34 3.21 4.17
N ARG A 24 2.82 4.32 3.65
CA ARG A 24 1.41 4.46 3.27
C ARG A 24 1.23 4.33 1.76
N CYS A 25 0.19 3.61 1.35
CA CYS A 25 -0.25 3.61 -0.04
C CYS A 25 -0.76 5.01 -0.43
N PRO A 26 -0.27 5.64 -1.52
CA PRO A 26 -0.70 6.98 -1.93
C PRO A 26 -2.12 7.03 -2.49
N TYR A 27 -2.73 5.88 -2.78
CA TYR A 27 -4.07 5.80 -3.34
C TYR A 27 -5.14 5.52 -2.29
N CYS A 28 -4.95 4.46 -1.49
CA CYS A 28 -5.96 4.01 -0.52
C CYS A 28 -5.61 4.34 0.94
N GLY A 29 -4.42 4.86 1.21
CA GLY A 29 -3.99 5.22 2.57
C GLY A 29 -3.67 4.05 3.49
N ALA A 30 -3.70 2.81 3.00
CA ALA A 30 -3.31 1.63 3.77
C ALA A 30 -1.88 1.77 4.30
N LEU A 31 -1.70 1.51 5.60
CA LEU A 31 -0.39 1.54 6.28
C LEU A 31 0.21 0.13 6.28
N TYR A 32 1.42 0.01 5.73
CA TYR A 32 2.20 -1.21 5.73
C TYR A 32 3.36 -1.05 6.71
N VAL A 33 3.58 -2.05 7.56
CA VAL A 33 4.64 -2.09 8.57
C VAL A 33 5.48 -3.34 8.36
N LEU A 34 6.80 -3.18 8.33
CA LEU A 34 7.76 -4.27 8.18
C LEU A 34 7.79 -5.09 9.48
N LYS A 35 7.52 -6.40 9.40
CA LYS A 35 7.39 -7.28 10.58
C LYS A 35 8.70 -7.66 11.26
N ASP A 36 9.83 -7.47 10.58
CA ASP A 36 11.18 -7.86 11.00
C ASP A 36 12.10 -6.62 11.06
N ALA A 37 11.60 -5.49 11.57
CA ALA A 37 12.42 -4.28 11.75
C ALA A 37 13.37 -4.33 12.98
N ASP A 38 13.67 -5.53 13.49
CA ASP A 38 14.56 -5.81 14.64
C ASP A 38 15.94 -6.30 14.18
#